data_AF-A0A662VGD4-F1
#
_entry.id   AF-A0A662VGD4-F1
#
_cell.length_a   1.000
_cell.length_b   1.000
_cell.length_c   1.000
_cell.angle_alpha   90.00
_cell.angle_beta   90.00
_cell.angle_gamma   90.00
#
_symmetry.space_group_name_H-M   'P 1'
#
loop_
_entity.id
_entity.type
_entity.pdbx_description
1 polymer ?
#
loop_
_entity_poly.entity_id
_entity_poly.type
_entity_poly.pdbx_seq_one_letter_code
_entity_poly.pdbx_strand_id
1 'polypeptide(L)'
;MIVVNGYVGASFGMIIYTSAIKSIPEDLIRAAKVDGASDFQIIKSIILPLLKWPMLFVISWQTLSLIASYEQILILWGSYGATKAAGTTVFAIYAWFKAFQMGEYAYGATVSLVLVAIGVVLILIYFKIFGFSRLMQPSRIEA
;
A
#
# COMPACT_ATOMS: atom_id res chain seq x y z
N MET A 1 14.22 -1.36 10.94
CA MET A 1 13.01 -1.91 10.30
C MET A 1 12.29 -0.92 9.41
N ILE A 2 11.96 0.27 9.91
CA ILE A 2 11.20 1.28 9.15
C ILE A 2 11.93 1.71 7.87
N VAL A 3 13.25 1.96 7.95
CA VAL A 3 14.05 2.39 6.78
C VAL A 3 14.11 1.31 5.70
N VAL A 4 14.33 0.04 6.08
CA VAL A 4 14.42 -1.07 5.12
C VAL A 4 13.08 -1.32 4.44
N ASN A 5 11.98 -1.39 5.20
CA ASN A 5 10.64 -1.54 4.63
C ASN A 5 10.25 -0.31 3.80
N GLY A 6 10.62 0.89 4.25
CA GLY A 6 10.37 2.15 3.54
C GLY A 6 11.10 2.22 2.20
N TYR A 7 12.35 1.76 2.14
CA TYR A 7 13.10 1.71 0.89
C TYR A 7 12.46 0.75 -0.13
N VAL A 8 12.16 -0.48 0.29
CA VAL A 8 11.55 -1.50 -0.59
C VAL A 8 10.17 -1.05 -1.06
N GLY A 9 9.36 -0.48 -0.16
CA GLY A 9 8.04 0.04 -0.50
C GLY A 9 8.09 1.27 -1.42
N ALA A 10 9.05 2.18 -1.19
CA ALA A 10 9.24 3.36 -2.03
C ALA A 10 9.63 3.00 -3.46
N SER A 11 10.49 1.99 -3.66
CA SER A 11 10.84 1.49 -4.99
C SER A 11 9.61 1.00 -5.77
N PHE A 12 8.74 0.25 -5.10
CA PHE A 12 7.48 -0.21 -5.71
C PHE A 12 6.56 0.96 -6.08
N GLY A 13 6.34 1.88 -5.14
CA GLY A 13 5.53 3.07 -5.36
C GLY A 13 6.06 3.93 -6.51
N MET A 14 7.38 4.09 -6.63
CA MET A 14 8.01 4.88 -7.68
C MET A 14 7.70 4.36 -9.08
N ILE A 15 7.72 3.03 -9.28
CA ILE A 15 7.42 2.40 -10.57
C ILE A 15 5.96 2.68 -10.96
N ILE A 16 5.04 2.44 -10.03
CA ILE A 16 3.60 2.62 -10.26
C ILE A 16 3.28 4.10 -10.51
N TYR A 17 3.80 5.01 -9.69
CA TYR A 17 3.55 6.44 -9.87
C TYR A 17 4.16 6.98 -11.15
N THR A 18 5.34 6.52 -11.56
CA THR A 18 5.95 6.94 -12.83
C THR A 18 5.11 6.49 -14.02
N SER A 19 4.64 5.23 -14.01
CA SER A 19 3.75 4.73 -15.05
C SER A 19 2.43 5.51 -15.10
N ALA A 20 1.84 5.79 -13.94
CA ALA A 20 0.61 6.56 -13.84
C ALA A 20 0.75 8.01 -14.32
N ILE A 21 1.83 8.70 -13.95
CA ILE A 21 2.09 10.08 -14.42
C ILE A 21 2.28 10.09 -15.93
N LYS A 22 3.00 9.11 -16.50
CA LYS A 22 3.20 9.00 -17.95
C LYS A 22 1.91 8.70 -18.71
N SER A 23 0.88 8.15 -18.06
CA SER A 23 -0.42 7.91 -18.69
C SER A 23 -1.29 9.17 -18.82
N ILE A 24 -0.92 10.26 -18.13
CA ILE A 24 -1.66 11.53 -18.19
C ILE A 24 -1.39 12.18 -19.56
N PRO A 25 -2.43 12.52 -20.35
CA PRO A 25 -2.26 13.20 -21.63
C PRO A 25 -1.50 14.52 -21.48
N GLU A 26 -0.45 14.72 -22.28
CA GLU A 26 0.32 15.97 -22.26
C GLU A 26 -0.52 17.20 -22.64
N ASP A 27 -1.59 17.00 -23.43
CA ASP A 27 -2.48 18.07 -23.87
C ASP A 27 -3.16 18.78 -22.69
N LEU A 28 -3.52 18.04 -21.62
CA LEU A 28 -4.09 18.62 -20.39
C LEU A 28 -3.08 19.55 -19.70
N ILE A 29 -1.81 19.15 -19.69
CA ILE A 29 -0.73 19.94 -19.06
C ILE A 29 -0.42 21.17 -19.92
N ARG A 30 -0.40 21.02 -21.25
CA ARG A 30 -0.16 22.13 -22.19
C ARG A 30 -1.30 23.14 -22.15
N ALA A 31 -2.55 22.70 -22.13
CA ALA A 31 -3.71 23.58 -22.01
C ALA A 31 -3.66 24.38 -20.70
N ALA A 32 -3.39 23.73 -19.57
CA ALA A 32 -3.26 24.42 -18.28
C ALA A 32 -2.13 25.46 -18.26
N LYS A 33 -1.02 25.21 -18.97
CA LYS A 33 0.08 26.18 -19.12
C LYS A 33 -0.33 27.38 -19.99
N VAL A 34 -1.12 27.14 -21.05
CA VAL A 34 -1.69 28.23 -21.88
C VAL A 34 -2.66 29.08 -21.06
N ASP A 35 -3.41 28.46 -20.15
CA ASP A 35 -4.31 29.14 -19.19
C ASP A 35 -3.56 29.89 -18.06
N GLY A 36 -2.23 29.89 -18.07
CA GLY A 36 -1.40 30.60 -17.09
C GLY A 36 -1.30 29.90 -15.72
N ALA A 37 -1.65 28.62 -15.62
CA ALA A 37 -1.50 27.87 -14.38
C ALA A 37 -0.02 27.64 -14.03
N SER A 38 0.34 27.90 -12.78
CA SER A 38 1.66 27.57 -12.22
C SER A 38 1.85 26.06 -12.06
N ASP A 39 3.10 25.58 -12.04
CA ASP A 39 3.41 24.15 -11.91
C ASP A 39 2.78 23.52 -10.64
N PHE A 40 2.70 24.27 -9.53
CA PHE A 40 2.05 23.79 -8.31
C PHE A 40 0.53 23.63 -8.46
N GLN A 41 -0.11 24.53 -9.21
CA GLN A 41 -1.55 24.43 -9.51
C GLN A 41 -1.83 23.24 -10.43
N ILE A 42 -0.96 22.98 -11.41
CA ILE A 42 -1.04 21.79 -12.29
C ILE A 42 -0.92 20.52 -11.45
N ILE A 43 0.07 20.44 -10.54
CA ILE A 43 0.24 19.27 -9.67
C ILE A 43 -1.01 19.04 -8.81
N LYS A 44 -1.49 20.07 -8.11
CA LYS A 44 -2.60 19.92 -7.16
C LYS A 44 -3.95 19.68 -7.85
N SER A 45 -4.18 20.29 -9.01
CA SER A 45 -5.51 20.32 -9.65
C SER A 45 -5.68 19.29 -10.77
N ILE A 46 -4.58 18.81 -11.37
CA ILE A 46 -4.62 17.85 -12.49
C ILE A 46 -3.95 16.54 -12.08
N ILE A 47 -2.69 16.60 -11.65
CA ILE A 47 -1.91 15.38 -11.39
C ILE A 47 -2.44 14.64 -10.15
N LEU A 48 -2.65 15.33 -9.03
CA LEU A 48 -3.07 14.72 -7.76
C LEU A 48 -4.45 14.03 -7.87
N PRO A 49 -5.48 14.62 -8.51
CA PRO A 49 -6.77 13.97 -8.69
C PRO A 49 -6.70 12.76 -9.63
N LEU A 50 -5.91 12.83 -10.71
CA LEU A 50 -5.73 11.71 -11.64
C LEU A 50 -4.92 10.57 -11.02
N LEU A 51 -3.95 10.88 -10.15
CA LEU A 51 -3.16 9.88 -9.42
C LEU A 51 -3.91 9.22 -8.27
N LYS A 52 -5.10 9.72 -7.88
CA LYS A 52 -5.88 9.17 -6.77
C LYS A 52 -6.11 7.66 -6.88
N TRP A 53 -6.31 7.14 -8.09
CA TRP A 53 -6.47 5.71 -8.37
C TRP A 53 -5.19 4.89 -8.16
N PRO A 54 -4.07 5.21 -8.86
CA PRO A 54 -2.77 4.60 -8.57
C PRO A 54 -2.37 4.70 -7.09
N MET A 55 -2.65 5.84 -6.43
CA MET A 55 -2.38 6.03 -5.01
C MET A 55 -3.17 5.07 -4.12
N LEU A 56 -4.47 4.87 -4.38
CA LEU A 56 -5.26 3.88 -3.66
C LEU A 56 -4.62 2.49 -3.77
N PHE A 57 -4.25 2.09 -4.98
CA PHE A 57 -3.65 0.78 -5.22
C PHE A 57 -2.33 0.61 -4.47
N VAL A 58 -1.41 1.56 -4.60
CA VAL A 58 -0.10 1.53 -3.93
C VAL A 58 -0.26 1.52 -2.41
N ILE A 59 -1.12 2.37 -1.85
CA ILE A 59 -1.34 2.44 -0.40
C ILE A 59 -1.93 1.12 0.10
N SER A 60 -2.95 0.58 -0.58
CA SER A 60 -3.60 -0.67 -0.17
C SER A 60 -2.63 -1.85 -0.20
N TRP A 61 -1.85 -1.95 -1.28
CA TRP A 61 -0.82 -2.98 -1.43
C TRP A 61 0.27 -2.85 -0.36
N GLN A 62 0.75 -1.63 -0.13
CA GLN A 62 1.81 -1.39 0.85
C GLN A 62 1.36 -1.71 2.27
N THR A 63 0.13 -1.33 2.63
CA THR A 63 -0.45 -1.65 3.96
C THR A 63 -0.54 -3.16 4.17
N LEU A 64 -1.04 -3.91 3.18
CA LEU A 64 -1.08 -5.37 3.25
C LEU A 64 0.31 -6.00 3.37
N SER A 65 1.25 -5.54 2.56
CA SER A 65 2.63 -6.01 2.57
C SER A 65 3.29 -5.79 3.93
N LEU A 66 3.06 -4.64 4.57
CA LEU A 66 3.60 -4.32 5.89
C LEU A 66 2.98 -5.20 7.00
N ILE A 67 1.68 -5.48 6.94
CA ILE A 67 1.00 -6.36 7.92
C ILE A 67 1.54 -7.78 7.82
N ALA A 68 1.81 -8.26 6.61
CA ALA A 68 2.34 -9.60 6.36
C ALA A 68 3.88 -9.68 6.49
N SER A 69 4.58 -8.57 6.73
CA SER A 69 6.06 -8.54 6.75
C SER A 69 6.62 -9.23 8.00
N TYR A 70 7.08 -10.48 7.83
CA TYR A 70 7.84 -11.24 8.84
C TYR A 70 9.23 -11.64 8.34
N GLU A 71 9.39 -11.83 7.03
CA GLU A 71 10.63 -12.30 6.40
C GLU A 71 11.79 -11.32 6.58
N GLN A 72 11.57 -10.03 6.29
CA GLN A 72 12.58 -8.99 6.51
C GLN A 72 12.97 -8.87 7.98
N ILE A 73 12.07 -9.21 8.90
CA ILE A 73 12.36 -9.20 10.34
C ILE A 73 13.28 -10.36 10.71
N LEU A 74 12.97 -11.56 10.23
CA LEU A 74 13.77 -12.75 10.46
C LEU A 74 15.15 -12.65 9.81
N ILE A 75 15.25 -12.10 8.60
CA ILE A 75 16.54 -11.95 7.91
C ILE A 75 17.45 -10.97 8.67
N LEU A 76 16.91 -9.87 9.19
CA LEU A 76 17.75 -8.87 9.86
C LEU A 76 18.18 -9.28 11.27
N TRP A 77 17.31 -9.97 12.01
CA TRP A 77 17.56 -10.31 13.42
C TRP A 77 17.97 -11.78 13.64
N GLY A 78 17.84 -12.63 12.61
CA GLY A 78 18.23 -14.04 12.63
C GLY A 78 17.29 -14.97 13.40
N SER A 79 16.59 -14.50 14.44
CA SER A 79 15.67 -15.33 15.24
C SER A 79 14.59 -14.52 15.95
N TYR A 80 13.44 -15.18 16.21
CA TYR A 80 12.35 -14.64 17.02
C TYR A 80 12.81 -14.18 18.41
N GLY A 81 13.77 -14.90 19.03
CA GLY A 81 14.33 -14.52 20.33
C GLY A 81 15.04 -13.16 20.32
N ALA A 82 15.81 -12.90 19.27
CA ALA A 82 16.48 -11.62 19.07
C ALA A 82 15.48 -10.49 18.78
N THR A 83 14.45 -10.77 17.98
CA THR A 83 13.35 -9.81 17.73
C THR A 83 12.59 -9.45 19.01
N LYS A 84 12.34 -10.44 19.88
CA LYS A 84 11.68 -10.24 21.19
C LYS A 84 12.55 -9.42 22.14
N ALA A 85 13.85 -9.72 22.22
CA ALA A 85 14.79 -8.95 23.02
C ALA A 85 14.92 -7.50 22.54
N ALA A 86 14.83 -7.27 21.23
CA ALA A 86 14.86 -5.94 20.61
C ALA A 86 13.52 -5.19 20.67
N GLY A 87 12.44 -5.79 21.19
CA GLY A 87 11.11 -5.16 21.23
C GLY A 87 10.48 -4.90 19.85
N THR A 88 10.90 -5.63 18.81
CA THR A 88 10.47 -5.42 17.42
C THR A 88 9.53 -6.52 16.91
N THR A 89 8.85 -7.23 17.82
CA THR A 89 7.96 -8.34 17.47
C THR A 89 6.66 -7.85 16.86
N VAL A 90 6.35 -8.35 15.67
CA VAL A 90 5.09 -8.09 14.95
C VAL A 90 4.19 -9.33 15.01
N PHE A 91 2.88 -9.17 14.91
CA PHE A 91 1.95 -10.32 14.92
C PHE A 91 2.28 -11.37 13.85
N ALA A 92 2.82 -10.97 12.69
CA ALA A 92 3.22 -11.88 11.63
C ALA A 92 4.37 -12.82 12.05
N ILE A 93 5.42 -12.30 12.71
CA ILE A 93 6.53 -13.15 13.20
C ILE A 93 6.09 -14.02 14.38
N TYR A 94 5.14 -13.55 15.19
CA TYR A 94 4.55 -14.35 16.27
C TYR A 94 3.75 -15.55 15.75
N ALA A 95 2.90 -15.34 14.73
CA ALA A 95 2.17 -16.42 14.06
C ALA A 95 3.11 -17.46 13.47
N TRP A 96 4.18 -17.00 12.80
CA TRP A 96 5.22 -17.87 12.24
C TRP A 96 5.94 -18.69 13.33
N PHE A 97 6.37 -18.05 14.42
CA PHE A 97 7.03 -18.74 15.53
C PHE A 97 6.14 -19.82 16.13
N LYS A 98 4.86 -19.52 16.36
CA LYS A 98 3.91 -20.48 16.92
C LYS A 98 3.64 -21.67 16.00
N ALA A 99 3.49 -21.42 14.69
CA ALA A 99 3.29 -22.48 13.72
C ALA A 99 4.52 -23.38 13.56
N PHE A 100 5.70 -22.79 13.34
CA PHE A 100 6.88 -23.53 12.88
C PHE A 100 7.87 -23.93 13.98
N GLN A 101 7.98 -23.17 15.07
CA GLN A 101 8.89 -23.50 16.17
C GLN A 101 8.22 -24.28 17.30
N MET A 102 6.97 -23.93 17.64
CA MET A 102 6.24 -24.61 18.72
C MET A 102 5.38 -25.80 18.23
N GLY A 103 5.24 -25.98 16.93
CA GLY A 103 4.37 -27.02 16.35
C GLY A 103 2.87 -26.77 16.53
N GLU A 104 2.47 -25.59 17.02
CA GLU A 104 1.07 -25.20 17.23
C GLU A 104 0.48 -24.60 15.94
N TYR A 105 0.41 -25.40 14.87
CA TYR A 105 -0.04 -24.95 13.55
C TYR A 105 -1.44 -24.31 13.56
N ALA A 106 -2.38 -24.89 14.30
CA ALA A 106 -3.75 -24.36 14.40
C ALA A 106 -3.79 -22.96 15.04
N TYR A 107 -2.94 -22.73 16.03
CA TYR A 107 -2.86 -21.43 16.69
C TYR A 107 -2.22 -20.38 15.76
N GLY A 108 -1.10 -20.73 15.11
CA GLY A 108 -0.46 -19.85 14.12
C GLY A 108 -1.43 -19.50 12.97
N ALA A 109 -2.17 -20.48 12.45
CA ALA A 109 -3.17 -20.27 11.41
C ALA A 109 -4.29 -19.32 11.86
N THR A 110 -4.77 -19.45 13.10
CA THR A 110 -5.81 -18.56 13.66
C THR A 110 -5.32 -17.11 13.71
N VAL A 111 -4.09 -16.88 14.19
CA VAL A 111 -3.50 -15.54 14.24
C VAL A 111 -3.34 -14.95 12.83
N SER A 112 -2.86 -15.74 11.88
CA SER A 112 -2.76 -15.31 10.47
C SER A 112 -4.12 -14.94 9.87
N LEU A 113 -5.17 -15.70 10.19
CA LEU A 113 -6.53 -15.44 9.71
C LEU A 113 -7.09 -14.13 10.29
N VAL A 114 -6.81 -13.83 11.56
CA VAL A 114 -7.14 -12.53 12.17
C VAL A 114 -6.42 -11.38 11.46
N LEU A 115 -5.14 -11.54 11.10
CA LEU A 115 -4.40 -10.53 10.35
C LEU A 115 -4.99 -10.29 8.95
N VAL A 116 -5.42 -11.36 8.28
CA VAL A 116 -6.14 -11.24 6.99
C VAL A 116 -7.45 -10.48 7.18
N ALA A 117 -8.23 -10.79 8.21
CA ALA A 117 -9.48 -10.08 8.50
C ALA A 117 -9.25 -8.57 8.74
N ILE A 118 -8.21 -8.22 9.50
CA ILE A 118 -7.81 -6.82 9.71
C ILE A 118 -7.42 -6.16 8.37
N GLY A 119 -6.62 -6.84 7.54
CA GLY A 119 -6.23 -6.35 6.22
C GLY A 119 -7.44 -6.07 5.31
N VAL A 120 -8.42 -6.99 5.28
CA VAL A 120 -9.67 -6.81 4.52
C VAL A 120 -10.46 -5.60 5.01
N VAL A 121 -10.61 -5.44 6.33
CA VAL A 121 -11.30 -4.28 6.91
C VAL A 121 -10.62 -2.97 6.51
N LEU A 122 -9.28 -2.91 6.56
CA LEU A 122 -8.53 -1.73 6.14
C LEU A 122 -8.71 -1.40 4.66
N ILE A 123 -8.73 -2.41 3.77
CA ILE A 123 -8.98 -2.20 2.34
C ILE A 123 -10.38 -1.66 2.11
N LEU A 124 -11.40 -2.20 2.78
CA LEU A 124 -12.77 -1.70 2.68
C LEU A 124 -12.87 -0.24 3.14
N ILE A 125 -12.14 0.14 4.19
CA ILE A 125 -12.03 1.52 4.64
C ILE A 125 -11.38 2.39 3.55
N TYR A 126 -10.28 1.96 2.94
CA TYR A 126 -9.63 2.70 1.85
C TYR A 126 -10.55 2.87 0.65
N PHE A 127 -11.28 1.83 0.24
CA PHE A 127 -12.25 1.91 -0.85
C PHE A 127 -13.38 2.89 -0.57
N LYS A 128 -13.83 2.99 0.70
CA LYS A 128 -14.82 3.97 1.13
C LYS A 128 -14.28 5.40 1.12
N ILE A 129 -13.06 5.63 1.62
CA ILE A 129 -12.42 6.95 1.67
C ILE A 129 -12.15 7.49 0.26
N PHE A 130 -11.61 6.65 -0.62
CA PHE A 130 -11.25 7.04 -1.98
C PHE A 130 -12.45 7.01 -2.94
N GLY A 131 -13.58 6.40 -2.55
CA GLY A 131 -14.84 6.49 -3.26
C GLY A 131 -14.89 5.66 -4.54
N PHE A 132 -14.60 4.36 -4.42
CA PHE A 132 -14.65 3.37 -5.53
C PHE A 132 -15.96 3.46 -6.36
N SER A 133 -17.09 3.74 -5.71
CA SER A 133 -18.41 3.86 -6.35
C SER A 133 -18.57 5.05 -7.30
N ARG A 134 -17.77 6.12 -7.19
CA ARG A 134 -17.85 7.27 -8.12
C ARG A 134 -17.14 7.02 -9.45
N LEU A 135 -16.36 5.94 -9.54
CA LEU A 135 -15.42 5.70 -10.62
C LEU A 135 -15.81 4.49 -11.49
N MET A 136 -16.72 3.64 -11.00
CA MET A 136 -17.44 2.64 -11.80
C MET A 136 -18.72 3.19 -12.45
N GLN A 137 -19.02 4.48 -12.31
CA GLN A 137 -20.11 5.08 -13.09
C GLN A 137 -19.66 5.14 -14.55
N PRO A 138 -20.31 4.42 -15.48
CA PRO A 138 -20.01 4.57 -16.89
C PRO A 138 -20.21 6.04 -17.27
N SER A 139 -19.31 6.58 -18.10
CA SER A 139 -19.45 7.94 -18.61
C SER A 139 -20.80 8.07 -19.31
N ARG A 140 -21.65 8.97 -18.82
CA ARG A 140 -22.99 9.30 -19.38
C ARG A 140 -22.91 9.94 -20.79
N ILE A 141 -21.85 9.69 -21.55
CA ILE A 141 -21.62 10.23 -22.90
C ILE A 141 -22.06 9.20 -23.97
N GLU A 142 -22.43 7.98 -23.59
CA GLU A 142 -22.90 6.92 -24.51
C GLU A 142 -24.41 6.64 -24.42
N ALA A 143 -25.24 7.60 -24.01
CA ALA A 143 -26.71 7.48 -24.02
C ALA A 143 -27.36 8.67 -24.72
#